data_AF-A0A5J5T140-F1
#
_entry.id   AF-A0A5J5T140-F1
#
_cell.length_a   1.000
_cell.length_b   1.000
_cell.length_c   1.000
_cell.angle_alpha   90.00
_cell.angle_beta   90.00
_cell.angle_gamma   90.00
#
_symmetry.space_group_name_H-M   'P 1'
#
loop_
_entity.id
_entity.type
_entity.pdbx_description
1 polymer ?
#
loop_
_entity_poly.entity_id
_entity_poly.type
_entity_poly.pdbx_seq_one_letter_code
_entity_poly.pdbx_strand_id
1 'polypeptide(L)'
;MASNAYIIANKRAVSSHPHRQPHIPLLLLLFSLFFIGKFDIVSALNYTKYTRKVSNLRLQRIQKHLEKINKPAVITIESPDGDIIDCVHKRKQPALDHPLLKKHKIQRVAPEMPKVKTLKRDEGSGDSKRKEGEDLIWQMWHRNGTRCPKGTVPIRRSTTRDVLRAKSLFHFGKKQSTTINPTRGADAPDVVSSNGHEHAIAYTGTSQEVYGAKATINVWDPSIQEVNEFSLSQIWILSGSFDGSDLNSIEAGWQVSPELYGDSRPRLFTYWTSDSYQATGCYNLLCAGFVQTNSRIAIGAAISPVSQYDANQYDITILIWKDPKVGNWWMGFGDNNLVGYWPAELFTHLADHATMVEWGGEVVNSRANGKHTSTEMGSGHFAEDGFGKSSYFRNLELVDADNSLSSVHDISTLAENTNCYNIKNSYNNEWGTYFYYGGPGNNPQCP
;
A
#
# COMPACT_ATOMS: atom_id res chain seq x y z
N MET A 1 8.60 -74.03 -68.09
CA MET A 1 7.29 -73.58 -68.61
C MET A 1 7.27 -72.06 -68.45
N ALA A 2 7.75 -71.31 -69.43
CA ALA A 2 6.95 -70.79 -70.55
C ALA A 2 5.71 -70.03 -70.00
N SER A 3 5.87 -68.74 -69.73
CA SER A 3 5.56 -67.62 -70.66
C SER A 3 4.07 -67.37 -70.81
N ASN A 4 3.60 -66.18 -70.41
CA ASN A 4 3.18 -65.20 -71.39
C ASN A 4 3.07 -63.78 -70.81
N ALA A 5 3.66 -62.86 -71.57
CA ALA A 5 3.75 -61.43 -71.33
C ALA A 5 2.63 -60.68 -72.07
N TYR A 6 2.35 -59.44 -71.64
CA TYR A 6 1.66 -58.43 -72.43
C TYR A 6 2.53 -57.15 -72.53
N ILE A 7 3.19 -56.99 -73.68
CA ILE A 7 3.20 -55.85 -74.64
C ILE A 7 3.13 -54.41 -74.04
N ILE A 8 4.24 -53.61 -74.01
CA ILE A 8 4.75 -52.58 -75.00
C ILE A 8 3.85 -51.32 -75.04
N ALA A 9 4.25 -50.03 -75.05
CA ALA A 9 5.45 -49.16 -75.04
C ALA A 9 4.93 -47.76 -74.59
N ASN A 10 5.65 -46.67 -74.32
CA ASN A 10 6.72 -45.92 -74.98
C ASN A 10 6.89 -44.64 -74.08
N LYS A 11 8.02 -43.99 -73.85
CA LYS A 11 8.84 -43.22 -74.79
C LYS A 11 10.02 -42.61 -74.01
N ARG A 12 11.19 -42.58 -74.65
CA ARG A 12 12.43 -41.93 -74.20
C ARG A 12 12.31 -40.40 -74.24
N ALA A 13 12.98 -39.73 -73.30
CA ALA A 13 13.73 -38.49 -73.58
C ALA A 13 15.05 -38.55 -72.80
N VAL A 14 16.12 -38.15 -73.46
CA VAL A 14 17.54 -38.43 -73.17
C VAL A 14 18.24 -37.10 -72.92
N SER A 15 19.14 -37.09 -71.92
CA SER A 15 20.37 -36.28 -71.79
C SER A 15 20.19 -34.77 -71.60
N SER A 16 20.92 -34.04 -70.77
CA SER A 16 22.32 -34.12 -70.32
C SER A 16 22.47 -33.20 -69.11
N HIS A 17 23.36 -33.48 -68.15
CA HIS A 17 24.23 -32.48 -67.53
C HIS A 17 25.33 -33.15 -66.68
N PRO A 18 26.51 -32.51 -66.54
CA PRO A 18 27.74 -33.15 -66.06
C PRO A 18 27.99 -32.96 -64.56
N HIS A 19 28.83 -33.83 -64.01
CA HIS A 19 29.43 -33.75 -62.67
C HIS A 19 30.09 -32.38 -62.39
N ARG A 20 29.72 -31.75 -61.26
CA ARG A 20 30.59 -30.84 -60.49
C ARG A 20 30.22 -30.91 -59.00
N GLN A 21 31.25 -31.05 -58.17
CA GLN A 21 31.22 -31.01 -56.70
C GLN A 21 30.64 -29.69 -56.16
N PRO A 22 29.97 -29.67 -55.00
CA PRO A 22 29.76 -28.45 -54.26
C PRO A 22 30.80 -28.31 -53.13
N HIS A 23 31.70 -27.34 -53.32
CA HIS A 23 32.32 -26.62 -52.22
C HIS A 23 31.26 -25.71 -51.58
N ILE A 24 31.13 -25.80 -50.27
CA ILE A 24 30.24 -24.97 -49.43
C ILE A 24 30.81 -23.54 -49.37
N PRO A 25 30.05 -22.48 -49.70
CA PRO A 25 30.46 -21.12 -49.43
C PRO A 25 29.92 -20.65 -48.07
N LEU A 26 30.85 -20.06 -47.32
CA LEU A 26 30.67 -19.27 -46.11
C LEU A 26 29.65 -18.13 -46.35
N LEU A 27 28.49 -18.17 -45.68
CA LEU A 27 27.62 -17.00 -45.55
C LEU A 27 27.42 -16.67 -44.06
N LEU A 28 28.00 -15.54 -43.67
CA LEU A 28 27.77 -14.85 -42.42
C LEU A 28 26.29 -14.51 -42.26
N LEU A 29 25.65 -15.01 -41.21
CA LEU A 29 24.41 -14.44 -40.68
C LEU A 29 24.56 -14.25 -39.18
N LEU A 30 24.64 -12.97 -38.82
CA LEU A 30 24.62 -12.43 -37.47
C LEU A 30 23.38 -12.92 -36.71
N PHE A 31 23.57 -13.84 -35.76
CA PHE A 31 22.65 -13.99 -34.63
C PHE A 31 23.14 -13.06 -33.51
N SER A 32 22.85 -11.76 -33.64
CA SER A 32 22.77 -10.89 -32.47
C SER A 32 21.55 -11.34 -31.67
N LEU A 33 21.80 -12.15 -30.64
CA LEU A 33 20.85 -12.44 -29.57
C LEU A 33 20.41 -11.09 -28.97
N PHE A 34 19.24 -10.63 -29.38
CA PHE A 34 18.49 -9.63 -28.65
C PHE A 34 18.21 -10.21 -27.26
N PHE A 35 19.02 -9.81 -26.27
CA PHE A 35 18.57 -9.77 -24.89
C PHE A 35 17.44 -8.75 -24.83
N ILE A 36 16.21 -9.19 -25.14
CA ILE A 36 15.01 -8.48 -24.75
C ILE A 36 14.93 -8.70 -23.24
N GLY A 37 15.52 -7.78 -22.49
CA GLY A 37 15.15 -7.62 -21.09
C GLY A 37 13.63 -7.49 -21.06
N LYS A 38 12.97 -8.39 -20.34
CA LYS A 38 11.57 -8.22 -19.99
C LYS A 38 11.48 -6.92 -19.20
N PHE A 39 11.16 -5.83 -19.88
CA PHE A 39 10.64 -4.65 -19.21
C PHE A 39 9.24 -5.03 -18.74
N ASP A 40 9.08 -5.19 -17.43
CA ASP A 40 7.75 -5.22 -16.82
C ASP A 40 7.11 -3.85 -17.08
N ILE A 41 6.32 -3.76 -18.15
CA ILE A 41 5.45 -2.61 -18.39
C ILE A 41 4.27 -2.76 -17.42
N VAL A 42 4.44 -2.25 -16.21
CA VAL A 42 3.31 -1.93 -15.33
C VAL A 42 2.50 -0.87 -16.07
N SER A 43 1.42 -1.31 -16.70
CA SER A 43 0.51 -0.43 -17.44
C SER A 43 -0.39 0.26 -16.43
N ALA A 44 0.10 1.34 -15.81
CA ALA A 44 -0.71 2.15 -14.92
C ALA A 44 -1.86 2.79 -15.72
N LEU A 45 -3.10 2.45 -15.38
CA LEU A 45 -4.27 3.16 -15.91
C LEU A 45 -4.21 4.61 -15.44
N ASN A 46 -4.13 5.56 -16.38
CA ASN A 46 -4.04 6.99 -16.06
C ASN A 46 -5.44 7.60 -16.08
N TYR A 47 -6.01 7.84 -14.89
CA TYR A 47 -7.38 8.34 -14.70
C TYR A 47 -7.50 9.87 -14.83
N THR A 48 -6.57 10.54 -15.52
CA THR A 48 -6.54 12.01 -15.64
C THR A 48 -7.55 12.62 -16.62
N LYS A 49 -8.43 11.82 -17.26
CA LYS A 49 -9.40 12.30 -18.25
C LYS A 49 -10.64 12.94 -17.59
N TYR A 50 -10.46 14.06 -16.91
CA TYR A 50 -11.54 14.86 -16.33
C TYR A 50 -12.07 15.89 -17.35
N THR A 51 -13.25 15.63 -17.92
CA THR A 51 -13.87 16.44 -19.01
C THR A 51 -14.89 17.48 -18.53
N ARG A 52 -14.96 17.80 -17.24
CA ARG A 52 -15.93 18.79 -16.75
C ARG A 52 -15.40 20.21 -16.95
N LYS A 53 -16.17 21.08 -17.62
CA LYS A 53 -15.88 22.52 -17.72
C LYS A 53 -15.84 23.12 -16.31
N VAL A 54 -14.66 23.51 -15.84
CA VAL A 54 -14.44 24.10 -14.51
C VAL A 54 -14.53 25.63 -14.61
N SER A 55 -15.24 26.29 -13.71
CA SER A 55 -15.30 27.75 -13.68
C SER A 55 -13.96 28.37 -13.28
N ASN A 56 -13.65 29.56 -13.79
CA ASN A 56 -12.43 30.29 -13.43
C ASN A 56 -12.32 30.52 -11.92
N LEU A 57 -13.43 30.84 -11.25
CA LEU A 57 -13.48 31.00 -9.79
C LEU A 57 -13.12 29.70 -9.05
N ARG A 58 -13.57 28.54 -9.52
CA ARG A 58 -13.21 27.25 -8.92
C ARG A 58 -11.73 26.95 -9.13
N LEU A 59 -11.18 27.23 -10.31
CA LEU A 59 -9.74 27.06 -10.58
C LEU A 59 -8.87 27.96 -9.70
N GLN A 60 -9.24 29.23 -9.50
CA GLN A 60 -8.53 30.14 -8.60
C GLN A 60 -8.53 29.63 -7.15
N ARG A 61 -9.66 29.10 -6.66
CA ARG A 61 -9.74 28.51 -5.32
C ARG A 61 -8.86 27.27 -5.19
N ILE A 62 -8.81 26.42 -6.22
CA ILE A 62 -7.92 25.25 -6.27
C ILE A 62 -6.46 25.68 -6.25
N GLN A 63 -6.09 26.67 -7.07
CA GLN A 63 -4.71 27.16 -7.13
C GLN A 63 -4.25 27.73 -5.77
N LYS A 64 -5.08 28.54 -5.12
CA LYS A 64 -4.81 29.05 -3.77
C LYS A 64 -4.66 27.94 -2.73
N HIS A 65 -5.44 26.87 -2.86
CA HIS A 65 -5.32 25.70 -1.99
C HIS A 65 -3.99 24.96 -2.22
N LEU A 66 -3.62 24.72 -3.49
CA LEU A 66 -2.36 24.08 -3.86
C LEU A 66 -1.13 24.86 -3.39
N GLU A 67 -1.15 26.20 -3.51
CA GLU A 67 -0.10 27.08 -3.00
C GLU A 67 0.09 26.98 -1.48
N LYS A 68 -0.96 26.60 -0.74
CA LYS A 68 -0.89 26.39 0.70
C LYS A 68 -0.27 25.04 1.06
N ILE A 69 -0.68 23.96 0.38
CA ILE A 69 -0.26 22.59 0.72
C ILE A 69 1.09 22.20 0.10
N ASN A 70 1.38 22.65 -1.12
CA ASN A 70 2.67 22.41 -1.78
C ASN A 70 3.70 23.41 -1.24
N LYS A 71 4.57 22.93 -0.37
CA LYS A 71 5.59 23.77 0.27
C LYS A 71 6.73 24.10 -0.69
N PRO A 72 7.41 25.25 -0.52
CA PRO A 72 8.57 25.60 -1.33
C PRO A 72 9.65 24.51 -1.24
N ALA A 73 9.98 23.92 -2.38
CA ALA A 73 10.98 22.88 -2.51
C ALA A 73 12.39 23.47 -2.48
N VAL A 74 13.33 22.75 -1.85
CA VAL A 74 14.77 23.03 -1.98
C VAL A 74 15.26 22.47 -3.31
N ILE A 75 14.83 21.25 -3.64
CA ILE A 75 14.97 20.63 -4.96
C ILE A 75 13.69 19.86 -5.28
N THR A 76 13.43 19.65 -6.57
CA THR A 76 12.35 18.81 -7.07
C THR A 76 12.92 17.63 -7.83
N ILE A 77 12.34 16.45 -7.61
CA ILE A 77 12.71 15.20 -8.27
C ILE A 77 11.52 14.74 -9.11
N GLU A 78 11.77 14.44 -10.38
CA GLU A 78 10.82 13.77 -11.26
C GLU A 78 11.05 12.26 -11.18
N SER A 79 10.05 11.55 -10.68
CA SER A 79 10.07 10.11 -10.58
C SER A 79 9.78 9.48 -11.95
N PRO A 80 10.36 8.31 -12.29
CA PRO A 80 10.09 7.61 -13.56
C PRO A 80 8.61 7.28 -13.78
N ASP A 81 7.85 7.28 -12.70
CA ASP A 81 6.45 6.90 -12.63
C ASP A 81 5.53 8.14 -12.83
N GLY A 82 6.10 9.33 -13.04
CA GLY A 82 5.39 10.58 -13.28
C GLY A 82 5.07 11.40 -12.03
N ASP A 83 5.36 10.87 -10.83
CA ASP A 83 5.27 11.65 -9.60
C ASP A 83 6.33 12.76 -9.58
N ILE A 84 5.96 13.90 -8.98
CA ILE A 84 6.87 14.98 -8.65
C ILE A 84 7.08 14.97 -7.14
N ILE A 85 8.31 14.75 -6.69
CA ILE A 85 8.68 14.73 -5.28
C ILE A 85 9.44 16.02 -4.94
N ASP A 86 8.85 16.84 -4.08
CA ASP A 86 9.45 18.06 -3.56
C ASP A 86 10.22 17.78 -2.28
N CYS A 87 11.52 18.06 -2.28
CA CYS A 87 12.36 17.99 -1.09
C CYS A 87 12.20 19.28 -0.29
N VAL A 88 11.34 19.25 0.72
CA VAL A 88 10.97 20.44 1.51
C VAL A 88 11.84 20.51 2.76
N HIS A 89 12.36 21.68 3.11
CA HIS A 89 13.12 21.84 4.35
C HIS A 89 12.27 21.40 5.55
N LYS A 90 12.80 20.53 6.44
CA LYS A 90 12.01 19.86 7.50
C LYS A 90 11.23 20.80 8.42
N ARG A 91 11.69 22.05 8.60
CA ARG A 91 11.01 23.08 9.41
C ARG A 91 9.92 23.87 8.65
N LYS A 92 9.70 23.58 7.38
CA LYS A 92 8.69 24.21 6.51
C LYS A 92 7.65 23.20 6.02
N GLN A 93 7.68 21.97 6.54
CA GLN A 93 6.77 20.89 6.14
C GLN A 93 5.31 21.17 6.58
N PRO A 94 4.31 20.58 5.91
CA PRO A 94 2.89 20.81 6.21
C PRO A 94 2.48 20.57 7.66
N ALA A 95 3.12 19.62 8.35
CA ALA A 95 2.84 19.29 9.75
C ALA A 95 2.79 20.50 10.68
N LEU A 96 3.69 21.47 10.48
CA LEU A 96 3.86 22.62 11.36
C LEU A 96 2.85 23.74 11.13
N ASP A 97 1.99 23.61 10.12
CA ASP A 97 0.84 24.49 9.93
C ASP A 97 -0.31 24.16 10.89
N HIS A 98 -0.26 23.00 11.56
CA HIS A 98 -1.30 22.59 12.51
C HIS A 98 -1.36 23.60 13.67
N PRO A 99 -2.55 24.08 14.08
CA PRO A 99 -2.66 25.07 15.15
C PRO A 99 -1.96 24.66 16.45
N LEU A 100 -2.03 23.37 16.82
CA LEU A 100 -1.38 22.82 18.00
C LEU A 100 0.15 22.67 17.84
N LEU A 101 0.66 22.62 16.60
CA LEU A 101 2.07 22.33 16.31
C LEU A 101 2.90 23.55 15.88
N LYS A 102 2.34 24.76 15.92
CA LYS A 102 3.03 26.00 15.51
C LYS A 102 4.35 26.25 16.25
N LYS A 103 4.45 25.81 17.50
CA LYS A 103 5.65 25.93 18.36
C LYS A 103 6.33 24.59 18.60
N HIS A 104 5.90 23.54 17.89
CA HIS A 104 6.43 22.20 18.07
C HIS A 104 7.90 22.12 17.72
N LYS A 105 8.69 21.49 18.59
CA LYS A 105 10.10 21.24 18.33
C LYS A 105 10.24 19.84 17.74
N ILE A 106 10.68 19.78 16.48
CA ILE A 106 10.97 18.49 15.84
C ILE A 106 11.96 17.71 16.70
N GLN A 107 11.56 16.51 17.11
CA GLN A 107 12.35 15.60 17.91
C GLN A 107 13.67 15.28 17.17
N ARG A 108 14.79 15.63 17.81
CA ARG A 108 16.13 15.50 17.21
C ARG A 108 16.80 14.17 17.52
N VAL A 109 16.52 13.63 18.70
CA VAL A 109 17.05 12.35 19.17
C VAL A 109 16.07 11.28 18.73
N ALA A 110 16.56 10.27 18.02
CA ALA A 110 15.75 9.14 17.60
C ALA A 110 15.08 8.49 18.82
N PRO A 111 13.81 8.06 18.72
CA PRO A 111 13.15 7.31 19.78
C PRO A 111 13.88 6.00 20.03
N GLU A 112 13.69 5.44 21.22
CA GLU A 112 14.12 4.08 21.50
C GLU A 112 13.19 3.10 20.78
N MET A 113 13.75 2.30 19.87
CA MET A 113 12.98 1.27 19.17
C MET A 113 12.50 0.21 20.17
N PRO A 114 11.29 -0.37 19.99
CA PRO A 114 10.80 -1.45 20.82
C PRO A 114 11.77 -2.65 20.82
N LYS A 115 11.99 -3.25 22.00
CA LYS A 115 12.92 -4.38 22.17
C LYS A 115 12.19 -5.70 22.05
N VAL A 116 12.62 -6.58 21.14
CA VAL A 116 12.06 -7.93 21.01
C VAL A 116 12.22 -8.69 22.34
N LYS A 117 11.11 -9.16 22.94
CA LYS A 117 11.16 -10.07 24.08
C LYS A 117 11.73 -11.40 23.61
N THR A 118 13.01 -11.64 23.84
CA THR A 118 13.59 -12.97 23.65
C THR A 118 13.10 -13.88 24.76
N LEU A 119 12.19 -14.80 24.44
CA LEU A 119 12.08 -16.03 25.22
C LEU A 119 13.43 -16.72 25.12
N LYS A 120 14.11 -16.97 26.25
CA LYS A 120 15.39 -17.68 26.30
C LYS A 120 15.27 -18.98 25.48
N ARG A 121 15.85 -18.99 24.29
CA ARG A 121 16.01 -20.20 23.47
C ARG A 121 17.50 -20.30 23.16
N ASP A 122 18.05 -21.47 23.46
CA ASP A 122 19.48 -21.76 23.44
C ASP A 122 20.17 -21.25 22.17
N GLU A 123 21.39 -20.73 22.36
CA GLU A 123 22.30 -20.30 21.31
C GLU A 123 22.51 -21.43 20.28
N GLY A 124 21.84 -21.35 19.14
CA GLY A 124 21.87 -22.48 18.21
C GLY A 124 21.01 -22.34 16.95
N SER A 125 20.97 -21.17 16.32
CA SER A 125 20.62 -21.09 14.89
C SER A 125 21.28 -19.88 14.28
N GLY A 126 22.18 -20.13 13.33
CA GLY A 126 22.93 -19.10 12.62
C GLY A 126 21.99 -18.06 12.03
N ASP A 127 22.04 -16.87 12.60
CA ASP A 127 21.46 -15.67 12.03
C ASP A 127 22.11 -15.49 10.67
N SER A 128 21.40 -15.86 9.61
CA SER A 128 21.80 -15.53 8.25
C SER A 128 21.74 -14.01 8.18
N LYS A 129 22.88 -13.37 8.47
CA LYS A 129 23.11 -11.94 8.23
C LYS A 129 22.67 -11.64 6.81
N ARG A 130 21.43 -11.18 6.63
CA ARG A 130 21.05 -10.44 5.42
C ARG A 130 22.07 -9.32 5.34
N LYS A 131 22.81 -9.27 4.25
CA LYS A 131 23.87 -8.29 4.05
C LYS A 131 23.31 -6.90 4.37
N GLU A 132 23.81 -6.27 5.42
CA GLU A 132 23.77 -4.81 5.55
C GLU A 132 24.40 -4.25 4.27
N GLY A 133 23.61 -3.76 3.33
CA GLY A 133 24.17 -3.18 2.11
C GLY A 133 23.29 -3.10 0.86
N GLU A 134 22.18 -3.82 0.76
CA GLU A 134 21.19 -3.53 -0.29
C GLU A 134 20.11 -2.64 0.30
N ASP A 135 20.25 -1.32 0.12
CA ASP A 135 19.16 -0.35 0.31
C ASP A 135 18.00 -0.82 -0.58
N LEU A 136 17.09 -1.65 -0.06
CA LEU A 136 15.90 -2.08 -0.78
C LEU A 136 15.17 -0.82 -1.26
N ILE A 137 15.13 -0.64 -2.58
CA ILE A 137 14.43 0.46 -3.21
C ILE A 137 12.96 0.13 -3.13
N TRP A 138 12.29 0.62 -2.10
CA TRP A 138 10.86 0.42 -1.87
C TRP A 138 9.97 1.32 -2.72
N GLN A 139 10.52 2.40 -3.28
CA GLN A 139 9.73 3.44 -3.95
C GLN A 139 10.29 3.81 -5.32
N MET A 140 9.39 4.00 -6.29
CA MET A 140 9.74 4.25 -7.70
C MET A 140 10.71 5.41 -7.92
N TRP A 141 10.58 6.48 -7.14
CA TRP A 141 11.42 7.67 -7.27
C TRP A 141 12.90 7.43 -6.96
N HIS A 142 13.25 6.36 -6.25
CA HIS A 142 14.64 5.97 -6.01
C HIS A 142 15.29 5.20 -7.15
N ARG A 143 14.56 4.73 -8.16
CA ARG A 143 15.11 3.86 -9.23
C ARG A 143 16.32 4.49 -9.94
N ASN A 144 16.36 5.81 -10.06
CA ASN A 144 17.48 6.54 -10.68
C ASN A 144 18.55 6.99 -9.65
N GLY A 145 18.58 6.39 -8.46
CA GLY A 145 19.48 6.79 -7.36
C GLY A 145 19.13 8.12 -6.70
N THR A 146 17.99 8.73 -7.04
CA THR A 146 17.62 10.06 -6.52
C THR A 146 17.20 9.99 -5.06
N ARG A 147 17.58 11.03 -4.28
CA ARG A 147 17.27 11.15 -2.85
C ARG A 147 17.15 12.62 -2.47
N CYS A 148 16.32 12.90 -1.47
CA CYS A 148 16.27 14.25 -0.92
C CYS A 148 17.51 14.55 -0.04
N PRO A 149 18.06 15.78 -0.10
CA PRO A 149 19.20 16.19 0.72
C PRO A 149 18.91 16.07 2.22
N LYS A 150 19.96 15.83 3.01
CA LYS A 150 19.85 15.85 4.48
C LYS A 150 19.26 17.18 4.95
N GLY A 151 18.34 17.11 5.91
CA GLY A 151 17.62 18.28 6.43
C GLY A 151 16.33 18.64 5.67
N THR A 152 16.02 17.91 4.60
CA THR A 152 14.74 17.99 3.87
C THR A 152 13.92 16.71 4.05
N VAL A 153 12.64 16.77 3.72
CA VAL A 153 11.70 15.65 3.69
C VAL A 153 11.05 15.60 2.30
N PRO A 154 10.97 14.44 1.63
CA PRO A 154 10.27 14.29 0.37
C PRO A 154 8.76 14.40 0.56
N ILE A 155 8.10 15.22 -0.25
CA ILE A 155 6.65 15.39 -0.27
C ILE A 155 6.17 15.24 -1.71
N ARG A 156 5.21 14.35 -1.96
CA ARG A 156 4.58 14.24 -3.27
C ARG A 156 3.76 15.49 -3.57
N ARG A 157 4.05 16.18 -4.68
CA ARG A 157 3.34 17.38 -5.08
C ARG A 157 1.91 17.05 -5.48
N SER A 158 0.95 17.83 -4.97
CA SER A 158 -0.45 17.77 -5.41
C SER A 158 -0.67 18.66 -6.63
N THR A 159 -1.47 18.19 -7.59
CA THR A 159 -1.80 18.92 -8.82
C THR A 159 -3.26 19.35 -8.87
N THR A 160 -3.58 20.27 -9.79
CA THR A 160 -4.98 20.66 -10.07
C THR A 160 -5.83 19.45 -10.45
N ARG A 161 -5.26 18.47 -11.17
CA ARG A 161 -5.98 17.26 -11.57
C ARG A 161 -6.36 16.42 -10.35
N ASP A 162 -5.48 16.34 -9.35
CA ASP A 162 -5.76 15.59 -8.12
C ASP A 162 -6.94 16.19 -7.36
N VAL A 163 -6.95 17.51 -7.20
CA VAL A 163 -8.03 18.23 -6.52
C VAL A 163 -9.35 18.16 -7.30
N LEU A 164 -9.29 18.06 -8.63
CA LEU A 164 -10.50 17.98 -9.48
C LEU A 164 -11.18 16.62 -9.44
N ARG A 165 -10.47 15.53 -9.10
CA ARG A 165 -11.08 14.21 -8.92
C ARG A 165 -11.96 14.14 -7.67
N ALA A 166 -11.56 14.85 -6.60
CA ALA A 166 -12.35 14.92 -5.37
C ALA A 166 -13.69 15.66 -5.55
N LYS A 167 -14.70 15.26 -4.76
CA LYS A 167 -16.04 15.87 -4.75
C LYS A 167 -16.01 17.38 -4.54
N SER A 168 -15.17 17.88 -3.64
CA SER A 168 -14.96 19.31 -3.41
C SER A 168 -13.60 19.58 -2.77
N LEU A 169 -13.22 20.86 -2.66
CA LEU A 169 -12.01 21.29 -1.93
C LEU A 169 -12.00 20.86 -0.45
N PHE A 170 -13.19 20.74 0.17
CA PHE A 170 -13.30 20.30 1.55
C PHE A 170 -13.01 18.80 1.70
N HIS A 171 -13.41 17.99 0.70
CA HIS A 171 -13.27 16.54 0.71
C HIS A 171 -11.91 16.05 0.17
N PHE A 172 -11.11 16.93 -0.45
CA PHE A 172 -9.82 16.53 -1.01
C PHE A 172 -8.91 15.95 0.08
N GLY A 173 -8.58 14.66 -0.05
CA GLY A 173 -7.76 13.93 0.90
C GLY A 173 -8.46 13.50 2.18
N LYS A 174 -9.76 13.76 2.39
CA LYS A 174 -10.47 13.37 3.62
C LYS A 174 -11.29 12.10 3.42
N LYS A 175 -11.36 11.24 4.44
CA LYS A 175 -12.38 10.18 4.51
C LYS A 175 -13.77 10.84 4.66
N GLN A 176 -14.79 10.25 4.04
CA GLN A 176 -16.16 10.76 4.13
C GLN A 176 -16.81 10.18 5.38
N SER A 177 -17.23 11.04 6.31
CA SER A 177 -18.17 10.65 7.36
C SER A 177 -19.57 10.65 6.75
N THR A 178 -20.16 9.48 6.52
CA THR A 178 -21.60 9.38 6.24
C THR A 178 -22.35 9.09 7.53
N THR A 179 -23.33 9.93 7.81
CA THR A 179 -24.23 9.86 8.97
C THR A 179 -24.94 8.50 9.00
N ILE A 180 -24.76 7.78 10.11
CA ILE A 180 -25.31 6.45 10.37
C ILE A 180 -26.85 6.48 10.41
N ASN A 181 -27.50 5.54 9.73
CA ASN A 181 -28.90 5.16 10.03
C ASN A 181 -28.88 4.13 11.16
N PRO A 182 -29.52 4.38 12.32
CA PRO A 182 -29.28 3.66 13.58
C PRO A 182 -30.06 2.35 13.73
N THR A 183 -30.25 1.57 12.65
CA THR A 183 -31.01 0.33 12.71
C THR A 183 -30.19 -0.87 12.22
N ARG A 184 -29.38 -1.48 13.11
CA ARG A 184 -29.08 -2.95 13.14
C ARG A 184 -28.09 -3.35 14.24
N GLY A 185 -28.50 -4.37 15.02
CA GLY A 185 -27.71 -5.49 15.62
C GLY A 185 -26.45 -5.22 16.44
N ALA A 186 -26.47 -5.58 17.73
CA ALA A 186 -25.51 -5.19 18.77
C ALA A 186 -24.39 -6.20 19.09
N ASP A 187 -23.98 -7.11 18.20
CA ASP A 187 -23.10 -8.25 18.56
C ASP A 187 -21.80 -8.40 17.75
N ALA A 188 -21.28 -7.32 17.15
CA ALA A 188 -19.90 -7.26 16.63
C ALA A 188 -19.26 -5.91 17.00
N PRO A 189 -17.93 -5.80 17.19
CA PRO A 189 -17.30 -4.48 17.20
C PRO A 189 -17.69 -3.80 15.89
N ASP A 190 -18.29 -2.62 16.02
CA ASP A 190 -19.10 -1.96 15.01
C ASP A 190 -18.22 -1.48 13.84
N VAL A 191 -17.75 -2.42 13.02
CA VAL A 191 -17.08 -2.14 11.75
C VAL A 191 -18.16 -1.74 10.77
N VAL A 192 -18.08 -0.49 10.35
CA VAL A 192 -19.11 0.32 9.71
C VAL A 192 -19.53 -0.26 8.34
N SER A 193 -20.34 -1.32 8.35
CA SER A 193 -20.92 -1.97 7.15
C SER A 193 -22.01 -1.10 6.45
N SER A 194 -22.33 0.07 6.99
CA SER A 194 -23.45 0.91 6.52
C SER A 194 -23.09 1.97 5.48
N ASN A 195 -21.81 2.09 5.10
CA ASN A 195 -21.32 3.22 4.30
C ASN A 195 -20.75 2.82 2.91
N GLY A 196 -20.92 1.57 2.48
CA GLY A 196 -20.33 1.06 1.24
C GLY A 196 -18.86 0.67 1.39
N HIS A 197 -18.41 0.43 2.62
CA HIS A 197 -17.09 -0.11 2.93
C HIS A 197 -17.23 -1.59 3.30
N GLU A 198 -16.27 -2.42 2.88
CA GLU A 198 -16.18 -3.84 3.23
C GLU A 198 -14.77 -4.17 3.68
N HIS A 199 -14.66 -5.02 4.69
CA HIS A 199 -13.43 -5.31 5.40
C HIS A 199 -13.14 -6.81 5.45
N ALA A 200 -11.87 -7.14 5.57
CA ALA A 200 -11.39 -8.45 5.99
C ALA A 200 -10.23 -8.23 6.94
N ILE A 201 -10.52 -8.23 8.23
CA ILE A 201 -9.61 -7.76 9.29
C ILE A 201 -9.39 -8.79 10.39
N ALA A 202 -8.21 -8.75 10.97
CA ALA A 202 -7.88 -9.34 12.26
C ALA A 202 -7.75 -8.23 13.30
N TYR A 203 -8.13 -8.49 14.55
CA TYR A 203 -8.08 -7.48 15.62
C TYR A 203 -7.77 -8.09 16.99
N THR A 204 -7.24 -7.25 17.88
CA THR A 204 -7.04 -7.58 19.30
C THR A 204 -8.31 -7.31 20.11
N GLY A 205 -8.50 -8.01 21.24
CA GLY A 205 -9.56 -7.65 22.19
C GLY A 205 -9.44 -6.20 22.71
N THR A 206 -10.56 -5.60 23.11
CA THR A 206 -10.67 -4.19 23.54
C THR A 206 -10.09 -3.86 24.92
N SER A 207 -9.66 -4.85 25.70
CA SER A 207 -9.27 -4.70 27.10
C SER A 207 -7.76 -4.61 27.32
N GLN A 208 -6.95 -4.62 26.26
CA GLN A 208 -5.50 -4.56 26.37
C GLN A 208 -4.99 -3.14 26.14
N GLU A 209 -4.16 -2.66 27.06
CA GLU A 209 -3.38 -1.43 26.86
C GLU A 209 -2.27 -1.74 25.86
N VAL A 210 -2.31 -1.08 24.71
CA VAL A 210 -1.36 -1.29 23.62
C VAL A 210 -0.63 0.01 23.33
N TYR A 211 0.69 -0.08 23.19
CA TYR A 211 1.57 1.07 22.94
C TYR A 211 2.15 1.05 21.52
N GLY A 212 1.67 0.15 20.67
CA GLY A 212 2.07 0.04 19.28
C GLY A 212 1.81 -1.32 18.67
N ALA A 213 2.03 -1.41 17.37
CA ALA A 213 1.94 -2.64 16.62
C ALA A 213 2.95 -2.68 15.49
N LYS A 214 3.37 -3.89 15.12
CA LYS A 214 4.20 -4.17 13.97
C LYS A 214 3.61 -5.32 13.18
N ALA A 215 3.67 -5.22 11.87
CA ALA A 215 3.35 -6.33 10.99
C ALA A 215 4.12 -6.21 9.67
N THR A 216 4.34 -7.36 9.04
CA THR A 216 4.82 -7.46 7.67
C THR A 216 3.63 -7.70 6.74
N ILE A 217 3.47 -6.85 5.75
CA ILE A 217 2.31 -6.74 4.86
C ILE A 217 2.79 -6.94 3.44
N ASN A 218 2.23 -7.91 2.73
CA ASN A 218 2.59 -8.10 1.34
C ASN A 218 1.84 -7.11 0.43
N VAL A 219 2.50 -6.65 -0.63
CA VAL A 219 2.01 -5.54 -1.47
C VAL A 219 1.51 -6.09 -2.80
N TRP A 220 0.31 -5.69 -3.21
CA TRP A 220 -0.33 -6.08 -4.47
C TRP A 220 -0.80 -4.85 -5.26
N ASP A 221 -1.18 -5.07 -6.52
CA ASP A 221 -1.77 -4.08 -7.43
C ASP A 221 -3.21 -4.49 -7.78
N PRO A 222 -4.16 -4.41 -6.83
CA PRO A 222 -5.54 -4.82 -7.05
C PRO A 222 -6.24 -3.97 -8.12
N SER A 223 -7.09 -4.61 -8.92
CA SER A 223 -7.97 -3.94 -9.86
C SER A 223 -9.07 -3.16 -9.13
N ILE A 224 -9.24 -1.89 -9.49
CA ILE A 224 -10.31 -1.02 -8.98
C ILE A 224 -11.32 -0.75 -10.11
N GLN A 225 -12.58 -1.11 -9.89
CA GLN A 225 -13.62 -0.94 -10.91
C GLN A 225 -14.00 0.53 -11.09
N GLU A 226 -14.33 1.23 -10.00
CA GLU A 226 -14.82 2.62 -10.05
C GLU A 226 -13.76 3.60 -9.54
N VAL A 227 -13.60 4.75 -10.22
CA VAL A 227 -12.52 5.70 -9.91
C VAL A 227 -12.59 6.24 -8.47
N ASN A 228 -13.80 6.33 -7.91
CA ASN A 228 -14.06 6.79 -6.55
C ASN A 228 -14.05 5.65 -5.51
N GLU A 229 -13.61 4.46 -5.89
CA GLU A 229 -13.32 3.35 -4.98
C GLU A 229 -11.82 3.27 -4.66
N PHE A 230 -11.49 2.47 -3.66
CA PHE A 230 -10.12 2.13 -3.32
C PHE A 230 -10.05 0.71 -2.76
N SER A 231 -8.83 0.19 -2.69
CA SER A 231 -8.46 -1.02 -1.96
C SER A 231 -7.22 -0.72 -1.15
N LEU A 232 -7.23 -1.06 0.14
CA LEU A 232 -6.11 -0.81 1.04
C LEU A 232 -5.76 -2.04 1.88
N SER A 233 -4.55 -2.00 2.44
CA SER A 233 -4.03 -2.95 3.41
C SER A 233 -3.25 -2.19 4.47
N GLN A 234 -3.67 -2.27 5.73
CA GLN A 234 -3.10 -1.41 6.77
C GLN A 234 -3.14 -1.97 8.18
N ILE A 235 -2.47 -1.23 9.07
CA ILE A 235 -2.55 -1.34 10.53
C ILE A 235 -3.36 -0.14 11.04
N TRP A 236 -4.33 -0.40 11.92
CA TRP A 236 -5.04 0.62 12.68
C TRP A 236 -4.63 0.57 14.15
N ILE A 237 -4.28 1.71 14.72
CA ILE A 237 -4.06 1.90 16.16
C ILE A 237 -5.21 2.75 16.69
N LEU A 238 -6.07 2.18 17.55
CA LEU A 238 -7.37 2.74 17.90
C LEU A 238 -7.53 2.96 19.41
N SER A 239 -8.21 4.04 19.77
CA SER A 239 -8.55 4.37 21.17
C SER A 239 -9.77 5.29 21.22
N GLY A 240 -10.70 5.07 22.14
CA GLY A 240 -11.98 5.79 22.23
C GLY A 240 -13.18 4.97 21.72
N SER A 241 -14.32 5.62 21.50
CA SER A 241 -15.59 4.94 21.21
C SER A 241 -15.88 4.86 19.72
N PHE A 242 -16.22 3.66 19.22
CA PHE A 242 -16.61 3.43 17.81
C PHE A 242 -18.01 4.01 17.47
N ASP A 243 -18.90 4.06 18.46
CA ASP A 243 -20.26 4.63 18.37
C ASP A 243 -20.30 6.13 18.75
N GLY A 244 -19.16 6.70 19.13
CA GLY A 244 -19.02 8.07 19.61
C GLY A 244 -18.33 9.01 18.62
N SER A 245 -18.13 10.24 19.07
CA SER A 245 -17.43 11.30 18.32
C SER A 245 -15.96 11.46 18.71
N ASP A 246 -15.41 10.55 19.50
CA ASP A 246 -14.11 10.68 20.14
C ASP A 246 -13.11 9.61 19.72
N LEU A 247 -13.42 8.78 18.72
CA LEU A 247 -12.49 7.76 18.22
C LEU A 247 -11.21 8.43 17.71
N ASN A 248 -10.09 8.02 18.30
CA ASN A 248 -8.75 8.34 17.84
C ASN A 248 -8.24 7.17 16.99
N SER A 249 -7.64 7.47 15.84
CA SER A 249 -7.08 6.47 14.94
C SER A 249 -5.76 6.96 14.36
N ILE A 250 -4.77 6.08 14.31
CA ILE A 250 -3.56 6.21 13.51
C ILE A 250 -3.51 5.02 12.57
N GLU A 251 -3.32 5.30 11.28
CA GLU A 251 -3.38 4.29 10.23
C GLU A 251 -2.15 4.39 9.32
N ALA A 252 -1.56 3.25 8.98
CA ALA A 252 -0.53 3.20 7.96
C ALA A 252 -0.49 1.84 7.24
N GLY A 253 -0.21 1.90 5.93
CA GLY A 253 -0.33 0.76 5.05
C GLY A 253 0.07 1.08 3.61
N TRP A 254 -0.42 0.26 2.68
CA TRP A 254 -0.45 0.58 1.27
C TRP A 254 -1.88 0.63 0.76
N GLN A 255 -2.16 1.50 -0.21
CA GLN A 255 -3.47 1.58 -0.85
C GLN A 255 -3.36 1.85 -2.35
N VAL A 256 -4.35 1.37 -3.09
CA VAL A 256 -4.64 1.75 -4.47
C VAL A 256 -5.88 2.63 -4.45
N SER A 257 -5.73 3.91 -4.81
CA SER A 257 -6.83 4.89 -4.83
C SER A 257 -6.73 5.79 -6.07
N PRO A 258 -7.43 5.44 -7.16
CA PRO A 258 -7.47 6.25 -8.37
C PRO A 258 -7.98 7.68 -8.14
N GLU A 259 -8.97 7.88 -7.28
CA GLU A 259 -9.46 9.22 -6.90
C GLU A 259 -8.33 10.06 -6.30
N LEU A 260 -7.55 9.50 -5.36
CA LEU A 260 -6.53 10.25 -4.63
C LEU A 260 -5.27 10.48 -5.46
N TYR A 261 -4.82 9.49 -6.22
CA TYR A 261 -3.50 9.51 -6.87
C TYR A 261 -3.56 9.69 -8.40
N GLY A 262 -4.68 9.35 -9.04
CA GLY A 262 -4.87 9.46 -10.49
C GLY A 262 -4.31 8.28 -11.28
N ASP A 263 -3.87 7.23 -10.58
CA ASP A 263 -3.39 5.97 -11.11
C ASP A 263 -3.81 4.81 -10.21
N SER A 264 -3.54 3.59 -10.65
CA SER A 264 -3.83 2.36 -9.92
C SER A 264 -2.65 1.82 -9.11
N ARG A 265 -1.53 2.55 -8.95
CA ARG A 265 -0.36 1.96 -8.30
C ARG A 265 -0.52 1.88 -6.79
N PRO A 266 -0.08 0.80 -6.13
CA PRO A 266 -0.05 0.73 -4.68
C PRO A 266 0.93 1.75 -4.12
N ARG A 267 0.45 2.56 -3.17
CA ARG A 267 1.20 3.68 -2.60
C ARG A 267 1.21 3.56 -1.08
N LEU A 268 2.39 3.79 -0.50
CA LEU A 268 2.51 3.93 0.96
C LEU A 268 1.61 5.08 1.39
N PHE A 269 0.79 4.87 2.41
CA PHE A 269 -0.08 5.92 2.91
C PHE A 269 -0.12 5.93 4.43
N THR A 270 -0.61 7.05 4.93
CA THR A 270 -0.95 7.22 6.34
C THR A 270 -2.26 7.99 6.46
N TYR A 271 -3.00 7.74 7.54
CA TYR A 271 -4.14 8.54 7.97
C TYR A 271 -4.09 8.71 9.50
N TRP A 272 -4.72 9.76 10.02
CA TRP A 272 -4.98 9.87 11.45
C TRP A 272 -6.23 10.71 11.71
N THR A 273 -6.92 10.48 12.83
CA THR A 273 -8.02 11.32 13.32
C THR A 273 -8.05 11.28 14.85
N SER A 274 -8.62 12.32 15.46
CA SER A 274 -8.91 12.39 16.89
C SER A 274 -10.40 12.62 17.19
N ASP A 275 -11.25 12.53 16.17
CA ASP A 275 -12.67 12.93 16.25
C ASP A 275 -13.58 12.09 15.35
N SER A 276 -13.35 10.77 15.30
CA SER A 276 -14.16 9.84 14.50
C SER A 276 -14.31 10.27 13.03
N TYR A 277 -13.23 10.76 12.42
CA TYR A 277 -13.19 11.21 11.01
C TYR A 277 -14.11 12.40 10.68
N GLN A 278 -14.56 13.16 11.68
CA GLN A 278 -15.52 14.26 11.47
C GLN A 278 -14.85 15.51 10.88
N ALA A 279 -13.87 16.09 11.58
CA ALA A 279 -13.20 17.30 11.15
C ALA A 279 -11.69 17.11 10.96
N THR A 280 -11.05 16.27 11.79
CA THR A 280 -9.62 16.00 11.74
C THR A 280 -9.25 14.92 10.73
N GLY A 281 -7.98 14.93 10.34
CA GLY A 281 -7.43 13.91 9.45
C GLY A 281 -7.58 14.18 7.97
N CYS A 282 -6.63 13.61 7.25
CA CYS A 282 -6.63 13.43 5.81
C CYS A 282 -5.51 12.43 5.47
N TYR A 283 -5.52 11.94 4.24
CA TYR A 283 -4.46 11.10 3.72
C TYR A 283 -3.12 11.84 3.62
N ASN A 284 -2.06 11.16 4.05
CA ASN A 284 -0.67 11.54 3.84
C ASN A 284 -0.37 12.93 4.43
N LEU A 285 0.35 13.75 3.67
CA LEU A 285 0.73 15.12 4.04
C LEU A 285 -0.21 16.18 3.43
N LEU A 286 -1.43 15.81 3.02
CA LEU A 286 -2.41 16.74 2.43
C LEU A 286 -2.97 17.73 3.47
N CYS A 287 -2.77 17.43 4.75
CA CYS A 287 -3.11 18.25 5.90
C CYS A 287 -1.98 18.14 6.93
N ALA A 288 -2.01 19.06 7.88
CA ALA A 288 -1.03 19.12 8.95
C ALA A 288 -1.30 18.06 10.02
N GLY A 289 -0.26 17.49 10.63
CA GLY A 289 -0.36 16.55 11.75
C GLY A 289 0.86 15.64 11.86
N PHE A 290 1.19 14.92 10.79
CA PHE A 290 2.33 14.01 10.77
C PHE A 290 3.65 14.75 10.52
N VAL A 291 4.59 14.66 11.46
CA VAL A 291 5.92 15.26 11.38
C VAL A 291 6.90 14.27 10.77
N GLN A 292 7.23 14.47 9.49
CA GLN A 292 8.24 13.67 8.81
C GLN A 292 9.66 14.10 9.21
N THR A 293 10.55 13.11 9.35
CA THR A 293 11.95 13.33 9.74
C THR A 293 12.95 12.77 8.74
N ASN A 294 12.51 11.81 7.92
CA ASN A 294 13.35 11.08 6.97
C ASN A 294 13.38 11.74 5.58
N SER A 295 14.54 11.73 4.92
CA SER A 295 14.74 12.26 3.55
C SER A 295 14.70 11.18 2.45
N ARG A 296 14.38 9.93 2.80
CA ARG A 296 14.38 8.75 1.92
C ARG A 296 12.99 8.16 1.72
N ILE A 297 12.01 8.37 2.60
CA ILE A 297 10.67 7.77 2.43
C ILE A 297 9.67 8.87 2.14
N ALA A 298 8.99 8.81 1.00
CA ALA A 298 7.94 9.75 0.60
C ALA A 298 6.57 9.12 0.84
N ILE A 299 5.79 9.63 1.79
CA ILE A 299 4.41 9.18 1.99
C ILE A 299 3.58 9.57 0.77
N GLY A 300 2.78 8.63 0.26
CA GLY A 300 1.99 8.76 -0.95
C GLY A 300 2.72 8.39 -2.24
N ALA A 301 4.02 8.07 -2.22
CA ALA A 301 4.75 7.62 -3.41
C ALA A 301 4.53 6.12 -3.69
N ALA A 302 4.61 5.74 -4.97
CA ALA A 302 4.35 4.37 -5.42
C ALA A 302 5.40 3.39 -4.87
N ILE A 303 4.90 2.25 -4.37
CA ILE A 303 5.71 1.13 -3.90
C ILE A 303 6.10 0.26 -5.09
N SER A 304 7.34 -0.19 -5.12
CA SER A 304 7.83 -1.12 -6.15
C SER A 304 9.03 -1.88 -5.61
N PRO A 305 9.22 -3.16 -5.98
CA PRO A 305 8.30 -4.03 -6.75
C PRO A 305 7.04 -4.46 -5.95
N VAL A 306 6.09 -5.10 -6.63
CA VAL A 306 4.82 -5.61 -6.06
C VAL A 306 4.70 -7.11 -6.30
N SER A 307 3.94 -7.80 -5.46
CA SER A 307 3.72 -9.25 -5.52
C SER A 307 3.00 -9.68 -6.79
N GLN A 308 3.22 -10.93 -7.22
CA GLN A 308 2.59 -11.51 -8.40
C GLN A 308 2.04 -12.91 -8.10
N TYR A 309 0.94 -13.27 -8.75
CA TYR A 309 0.29 -14.57 -8.58
C TYR A 309 1.24 -15.71 -8.96
N ASP A 310 1.41 -16.69 -8.05
CA ASP A 310 2.32 -17.84 -8.20
C ASP A 310 3.76 -17.45 -8.59
N ALA A 311 4.21 -16.28 -8.13
CA ALA A 311 5.54 -15.74 -8.44
C ALA A 311 6.12 -14.95 -7.25
N ASN A 312 7.07 -14.06 -7.52
CA ASN A 312 7.78 -13.31 -6.49
C ASN A 312 6.79 -12.53 -5.60
N GLN A 313 6.93 -12.70 -4.30
CA GLN A 313 6.18 -11.97 -3.28
C GLN A 313 7.05 -10.85 -2.72
N TYR A 314 6.48 -9.67 -2.53
CA TYR A 314 7.17 -8.52 -1.95
C TYR A 314 6.33 -7.93 -0.83
N ASP A 315 6.99 -7.67 0.29
CA ASP A 315 6.36 -7.21 1.51
C ASP A 315 7.05 -5.99 2.12
N ILE A 316 6.26 -5.16 2.78
CA ILE A 316 6.72 -4.04 3.58
C ILE A 316 6.51 -4.37 5.05
N THR A 317 7.36 -3.84 5.92
CA THR A 317 7.12 -3.92 7.37
C THR A 317 6.76 -2.54 7.88
N ILE A 318 5.67 -2.44 8.63
CA ILE A 318 5.23 -1.21 9.29
C ILE A 318 5.31 -1.43 10.79
N LEU A 319 5.90 -0.48 11.49
CA LEU A 319 5.90 -0.41 12.95
C LEU A 319 5.33 0.95 13.35
N ILE A 320 4.30 0.97 14.19
CA ILE A 320 3.76 2.17 14.81
C ILE A 320 3.85 1.99 16.32
N TRP A 321 4.46 2.93 17.04
CA TRP A 321 4.58 2.81 18.50
C TRP A 321 4.70 4.16 19.18
N LYS A 322 4.28 4.22 20.44
CA LYS A 322 4.37 5.38 21.28
C LYS A 322 5.75 5.45 21.94
N ASP A 323 6.47 6.54 21.72
CA ASP A 323 7.76 6.79 22.39
C ASP A 323 7.51 6.98 23.89
N PRO A 324 8.06 6.11 24.76
CA PRO A 324 7.80 6.17 26.20
C PRO A 324 8.38 7.45 26.86
N LYS A 325 9.30 8.16 26.20
CA LYS A 325 9.96 9.34 26.78
C LYS A 325 9.17 10.62 26.58
N VAL A 326 8.50 10.77 25.44
CA VAL A 326 7.83 12.02 25.05
C VAL A 326 6.38 11.82 24.59
N GLY A 327 5.92 10.58 24.42
CA GLY A 327 4.54 10.24 24.07
C GLY A 327 4.19 10.36 22.58
N ASN A 328 5.13 10.75 21.73
CA ASN A 328 4.90 10.83 20.28
C ASN A 328 4.71 9.43 19.68
N TRP A 329 3.76 9.28 18.77
CA TRP A 329 3.57 8.03 18.02
C TRP A 329 4.48 8.02 16.79
N TRP A 330 5.50 7.17 16.79
CA TRP A 330 6.45 7.03 15.70
C TRP A 330 6.01 5.97 14.69
N MET A 331 6.38 6.20 13.43
CA MET A 331 6.21 5.25 12.33
C MET A 331 7.58 4.84 11.79
N GLY A 332 7.80 3.54 11.69
CA GLY A 332 8.88 2.89 10.95
C GLY A 332 8.37 2.23 9.68
N PHE A 333 9.23 2.16 8.66
CA PHE A 333 8.94 1.51 7.37
C PHE A 333 10.13 0.66 6.90
N GLY A 334 9.89 -0.63 6.62
CA GLY A 334 10.93 -1.62 6.38
C GLY A 334 11.82 -1.84 7.61
N ASP A 335 13.07 -2.23 7.38
CA ASP A 335 14.00 -2.55 8.47
C ASP A 335 14.57 -1.27 9.11
N ASN A 336 14.04 -0.90 10.28
CA ASN A 336 14.54 0.17 11.15
C ASN A 336 14.59 1.60 10.53
N ASN A 337 13.89 1.87 9.42
CA ASN A 337 13.82 3.24 8.90
C ASN A 337 12.69 4.03 9.56
N LEU A 338 13.06 4.94 10.46
CA LEU A 338 12.14 5.94 11.00
C LEU A 338 11.63 6.84 9.89
N VAL A 339 10.32 6.99 9.73
CA VAL A 339 9.71 7.89 8.74
C VAL A 339 9.44 9.26 9.37
N GLY A 340 8.77 9.24 10.51
CA GLY A 340 8.28 10.41 11.23
C GLY A 340 7.36 10.00 12.36
N TYR A 341 6.60 10.95 12.89
CA TYR A 341 5.72 10.72 14.04
C TYR A 341 4.51 11.65 14.07
N TRP A 342 3.45 11.20 14.75
CA TRP A 342 2.33 12.03 15.18
C TRP A 342 2.60 12.54 16.59
N PRO A 343 2.62 13.87 16.80
CA PRO A 343 2.79 14.43 18.13
C PRO A 343 1.63 14.07 19.06
N ALA A 344 1.91 13.81 20.34
CA ALA A 344 0.91 13.43 21.34
C ALA A 344 -0.21 14.49 21.49
N GLU A 345 0.11 15.76 21.26
CA GLU A 345 -0.82 16.89 21.35
C GLU A 345 -1.97 16.82 20.34
N LEU A 346 -1.90 15.94 19.35
CA LEU A 346 -2.99 15.73 18.39
C LEU A 346 -4.14 14.88 18.95
N PHE A 347 -3.90 14.12 20.02
CA PHE A 347 -4.80 13.06 20.46
C PHE A 347 -5.41 13.34 21.83
N THR A 348 -6.56 12.74 22.06
CA THR A 348 -7.23 12.70 23.36
C THR A 348 -6.95 11.35 24.02
N HIS A 349 -7.43 10.26 23.42
CA HIS A 349 -7.30 8.90 23.98
C HIS A 349 -5.95 8.28 23.66
N LEU A 350 -5.46 8.42 22.42
CA LEU A 350 -4.11 7.95 22.05
C LEU A 350 -3.00 8.77 22.71
N ALA A 351 -3.31 9.88 23.40
CA ALA A 351 -2.33 10.55 24.25
C ALA A 351 -1.87 9.65 25.41
N ASP A 352 -2.71 8.72 25.85
CA ASP A 352 -2.40 7.75 26.89
C ASP A 352 -1.95 6.41 26.28
N HIS A 353 -2.87 5.65 25.68
CA HIS A 353 -2.60 4.35 25.04
C HIS A 353 -3.66 4.01 23.98
N ALA A 354 -3.38 2.97 23.19
CA ALA A 354 -4.35 2.35 22.30
C ALA A 354 -5.09 1.21 23.04
N THR A 355 -6.37 1.04 22.76
CA THR A 355 -7.19 -0.03 23.34
C THR A 355 -7.46 -1.16 22.36
N MET A 356 -7.13 -0.95 21.08
CA MET A 356 -7.31 -1.93 20.02
C MET A 356 -6.31 -1.71 18.88
N VAL A 357 -5.87 -2.82 18.30
CA VAL A 357 -5.16 -2.84 17.03
C VAL A 357 -5.92 -3.71 16.05
N GLU A 358 -6.05 -3.21 14.81
CA GLU A 358 -6.59 -3.96 13.69
C GLU A 358 -5.54 -4.08 12.58
N TRP A 359 -5.63 -5.16 11.81
CA TRP A 359 -4.83 -5.42 10.62
C TRP A 359 -5.72 -5.98 9.53
N GLY A 360 -5.49 -5.62 8.27
CA GLY A 360 -6.22 -6.24 7.16
C GLY A 360 -6.56 -5.29 6.05
N GLY A 361 -7.56 -5.68 5.27
CA GLY A 361 -8.00 -4.96 4.09
C GLY A 361 -9.33 -4.23 4.27
N GLU A 362 -9.47 -3.14 3.51
CA GLU A 362 -10.70 -2.36 3.36
C GLU A 362 -10.85 -2.00 1.89
N VAL A 363 -12.08 -2.09 1.38
CA VAL A 363 -12.45 -1.63 0.05
C VAL A 363 -13.70 -0.75 0.11
N VAL A 364 -13.86 0.10 -0.90
CA VAL A 364 -15.15 0.77 -1.15
C VAL A 364 -15.88 0.01 -2.24
N ASN A 365 -17.12 -0.36 -1.96
CA ASN A 365 -18.10 -0.91 -2.88
C ASN A 365 -19.23 0.11 -3.07
N SER A 366 -19.09 0.94 -4.09
CA SER A 366 -20.02 2.02 -4.43
C SER A 366 -21.36 1.51 -5.00
N ARG A 367 -21.39 0.24 -5.44
CA ARG A 367 -22.52 -0.38 -6.15
C ARG A 367 -23.08 0.48 -7.28
N ALA A 368 -22.20 1.11 -8.07
CA ALA A 368 -22.58 2.08 -9.12
C ALA A 368 -23.69 1.59 -10.08
N ASN A 369 -23.74 0.27 -10.33
CA ASN A 369 -24.74 -0.38 -11.19
C ASN A 369 -25.81 -1.19 -10.42
N GLY A 370 -26.01 -0.90 -9.14
CA GLY A 370 -26.94 -1.62 -8.25
C GLY A 370 -26.47 -3.03 -7.84
N LYS A 371 -25.22 -3.38 -8.14
CA LYS A 371 -24.57 -4.66 -7.86
C LYS A 371 -23.26 -4.44 -7.13
N HIS A 372 -22.75 -5.46 -6.46
CA HIS A 372 -21.41 -5.39 -5.89
C HIS A 372 -20.38 -5.07 -7.00
N THR A 373 -19.35 -4.27 -6.73
CA THR A 373 -18.29 -4.00 -7.73
C THR A 373 -17.24 -5.12 -7.75
N SER A 374 -16.54 -5.27 -8.88
CA SER A 374 -15.38 -6.15 -9.04
C SER A 374 -14.08 -5.49 -8.54
N THR A 375 -14.17 -4.59 -7.56
CA THR A 375 -12.98 -4.03 -6.93
C THR A 375 -12.33 -5.10 -6.07
N GLU A 376 -11.05 -5.35 -6.28
CA GLU A 376 -10.33 -6.43 -5.62
C GLU A 376 -9.82 -5.98 -4.25
N MET A 377 -9.93 -6.85 -3.24
CA MET A 377 -9.25 -6.66 -1.96
C MET A 377 -7.92 -7.42 -1.98
N GLY A 378 -6.84 -6.72 -1.63
CA GLY A 378 -5.51 -7.34 -1.54
C GLY A 378 -5.03 -7.82 -2.92
N SER A 379 -5.04 -9.13 -3.15
CA SER A 379 -4.60 -9.75 -4.39
C SER A 379 -5.73 -10.07 -5.36
N GLY A 380 -6.99 -9.86 -4.95
CA GLY A 380 -8.17 -10.34 -5.67
C GLY A 380 -8.51 -11.81 -5.40
N HIS A 381 -7.71 -12.52 -4.61
CA HIS A 381 -7.91 -13.93 -4.28
C HIS A 381 -8.36 -14.13 -2.82
N PHE A 382 -9.19 -15.14 -2.59
CA PHE A 382 -9.65 -15.53 -1.27
C PHE A 382 -8.51 -16.11 -0.42
N ALA A 383 -8.69 -16.09 0.90
CA ALA A 383 -7.70 -16.50 1.90
C ALA A 383 -7.26 -17.97 1.77
N GLU A 384 -8.12 -18.85 1.24
CA GLU A 384 -7.84 -20.27 1.06
C GLU A 384 -6.75 -20.55 0.01
N ASP A 385 -6.51 -19.64 -0.93
CA ASP A 385 -5.50 -19.80 -1.97
C ASP A 385 -4.07 -19.78 -1.38
N GLY A 386 -3.86 -19.12 -0.24
CA GLY A 386 -2.63 -19.17 0.55
C GLY A 386 -1.43 -18.41 -0.04
N PHE A 387 -0.23 -18.76 0.40
CA PHE A 387 1.00 -18.07 0.01
C PHE A 387 1.24 -18.10 -1.49
N GLY A 388 1.66 -16.95 -2.05
CA GLY A 388 1.88 -16.78 -3.49
C GLY A 388 0.65 -16.32 -4.25
N LYS A 389 -0.54 -16.37 -3.64
CA LYS A 389 -1.82 -16.11 -4.31
C LYS A 389 -2.69 -15.13 -3.56
N SER A 390 -2.90 -15.35 -2.27
CA SER A 390 -3.68 -14.47 -1.39
C SER A 390 -2.81 -13.35 -0.82
N SER A 391 -3.44 -12.26 -0.41
CA SER A 391 -2.76 -11.28 0.43
C SER A 391 -2.56 -11.81 1.85
N TYR A 392 -1.51 -11.33 2.52
CA TYR A 392 -1.20 -11.75 3.87
C TYR A 392 -0.62 -10.63 4.73
N PHE A 393 -0.90 -10.78 6.02
CA PHE A 393 -0.09 -10.20 7.08
C PHE A 393 0.62 -11.33 7.81
N ARG A 394 1.88 -11.10 8.19
CA ARG A 394 2.67 -12.00 9.04
C ARG A 394 3.45 -11.19 10.08
N ASN A 395 4.03 -11.89 11.04
CA ASN A 395 4.80 -11.29 12.13
C ASN A 395 3.97 -10.23 12.86
N LEU A 396 2.73 -10.56 13.23
CA LEU A 396 1.89 -9.68 14.04
C LEU A 396 2.50 -9.57 15.43
N GLU A 397 2.91 -8.36 15.80
CA GLU A 397 3.54 -8.05 17.08
C GLU A 397 2.90 -6.79 17.69
N LEU A 398 2.83 -6.74 19.02
CA LEU A 398 2.38 -5.57 19.80
C LEU A 398 3.53 -5.00 20.60
N VAL A 399 3.43 -3.70 20.89
CA VAL A 399 4.33 -2.99 21.79
C VAL A 399 3.63 -2.80 23.13
N ASP A 400 4.28 -3.28 24.19
CA ASP A 400 3.80 -3.15 25.58
C ASP A 400 4.28 -1.84 26.23
N ALA A 401 3.74 -1.53 27.41
CA ALA A 401 4.04 -0.32 28.19
C ALA A 401 5.54 -0.12 28.51
N ASP A 402 6.31 -1.20 28.63
CA ASP A 402 7.76 -1.17 28.86
C ASP A 402 8.58 -1.01 27.56
N ASN A 403 7.93 -0.68 26.45
CA ASN A 403 8.50 -0.54 25.11
C ASN A 403 9.17 -1.84 24.63
N SER A 404 8.57 -2.97 24.99
CA SER A 404 8.97 -4.28 24.49
C SER A 404 8.02 -4.74 23.38
N LEU A 405 8.54 -5.53 22.46
CA LEU A 405 7.84 -6.05 21.30
C LEU A 405 7.62 -7.56 21.47
N SER A 406 6.37 -7.99 21.37
CA SER A 406 5.98 -9.39 21.52
C SER A 406 4.98 -9.82 20.46
N SER A 407 5.11 -11.07 20.00
CA SER A 407 4.17 -11.66 19.05
C SER A 407 2.76 -11.73 19.63
N VAL A 408 1.77 -11.45 18.79
CA VAL A 408 0.36 -11.65 19.13
C VAL A 408 0.07 -13.14 19.13
N HIS A 409 -0.61 -13.64 20.16
CA HIS A 409 -1.03 -15.04 20.23
C HIS A 409 -2.50 -15.24 19.88
N ASP A 410 -3.37 -14.35 20.35
CA ASP A 410 -4.81 -14.44 20.12
C ASP A 410 -5.28 -13.24 19.29
N ILE A 411 -5.84 -13.54 18.11
CA ILE A 411 -6.54 -12.57 17.26
C ILE A 411 -7.93 -13.09 16.93
N SER A 412 -8.88 -12.17 16.87
CA SER A 412 -10.19 -12.42 16.26
C SER A 412 -10.19 -11.94 14.83
N THR A 413 -11.07 -12.49 13.99
CA THR A 413 -11.20 -12.10 12.58
C THR A 413 -12.63 -11.69 12.26
N LEU A 414 -12.81 -10.73 11.36
CA LEU A 414 -14.09 -10.26 10.86
C LEU A 414 -14.02 -10.02 9.34
N ALA A 415 -15.06 -10.44 8.64
CA ALA A 415 -15.37 -9.99 7.29
C ALA A 415 -16.89 -9.88 7.14
N GLU A 416 -17.40 -8.76 6.62
CA GLU A 416 -18.84 -8.50 6.53
C GLU A 416 -19.53 -9.43 5.53
N ASN A 417 -18.87 -9.75 4.42
CA ASN A 417 -19.39 -10.65 3.41
C ASN A 417 -18.32 -11.60 2.88
N THR A 418 -18.26 -12.78 3.51
CA THR A 418 -17.26 -13.82 3.23
C THR A 418 -17.30 -14.36 1.81
N ASN A 419 -18.40 -14.16 1.07
CA ASN A 419 -18.50 -14.56 -0.34
C ASN A 419 -17.85 -13.53 -1.29
N CYS A 420 -17.62 -12.30 -0.84
CA CYS A 420 -16.97 -11.24 -1.62
C CYS A 420 -15.49 -11.13 -1.25
N TYR A 421 -15.22 -11.12 0.05
CA TYR A 421 -13.89 -11.04 0.65
C TYR A 421 -13.86 -11.85 1.94
N ASN A 422 -12.80 -12.61 2.18
CA ASN A 422 -12.68 -13.39 3.41
C ASN A 422 -11.29 -13.27 4.04
N ILE A 423 -11.16 -13.87 5.22
CA ILE A 423 -9.96 -13.88 6.02
C ILE A 423 -9.81 -15.22 6.72
N LYS A 424 -8.57 -15.70 6.85
CA LYS A 424 -8.25 -16.91 7.59
C LYS A 424 -6.91 -16.76 8.30
N ASN A 425 -6.93 -16.84 9.63
CA ASN A 425 -5.73 -16.81 10.45
C ASN A 425 -5.12 -18.20 10.65
N SER A 426 -3.83 -18.21 10.98
CA SER A 426 -3.05 -19.40 11.29
C SER A 426 -1.80 -19.01 12.09
N TYR A 427 -1.03 -20.00 12.52
CA TYR A 427 0.21 -19.82 13.25
C TYR A 427 1.28 -20.79 12.75
N ASN A 428 2.52 -20.31 12.61
CA ASN A 428 3.68 -21.17 12.50
C ASN A 428 4.93 -20.48 13.09
N ASN A 429 6.00 -21.24 13.31
CA ASN A 429 7.21 -20.71 13.96
C ASN A 429 7.99 -19.70 13.11
N GLU A 430 7.77 -19.65 11.80
CA GLU A 430 8.50 -18.76 10.88
C GLU A 430 7.83 -17.40 10.75
N TRP A 431 6.49 -17.38 10.70
CA TRP A 431 5.67 -16.18 10.48
C TRP A 431 4.99 -15.68 11.75
N GLY A 432 5.12 -16.41 12.86
CA GLY A 432 4.33 -16.19 14.06
C GLY A 432 2.84 -16.36 13.78
N THR A 433 2.01 -15.52 14.40
CA THR A 433 0.60 -15.39 14.03
C THR A 433 0.50 -14.60 12.73
N TYR A 434 -0.27 -15.14 11.79
CA TYR A 434 -0.44 -14.57 10.46
C TYR A 434 -1.85 -14.85 9.95
N PHE A 435 -2.25 -14.17 8.89
CA PHE A 435 -3.50 -14.47 8.20
C PHE A 435 -3.39 -14.20 6.71
N TYR A 436 -4.18 -14.94 5.94
CA TYR A 436 -4.48 -14.61 4.56
C TYR A 436 -5.82 -13.88 4.48
N TYR A 437 -5.96 -12.97 3.52
CA TYR A 437 -7.19 -12.25 3.27
C TYR A 437 -7.28 -11.81 1.80
N GLY A 438 -8.49 -11.44 1.39
CA GLY A 438 -8.74 -10.86 0.07
C GLY A 438 -10.00 -11.41 -0.58
N GLY A 439 -10.17 -11.07 -1.85
CA GLY A 439 -11.26 -11.58 -2.68
C GLY A 439 -11.51 -10.68 -3.89
N PRO A 440 -12.25 -11.19 -4.89
CA PRO A 440 -12.45 -10.51 -6.17
C PRO A 440 -13.58 -9.48 -6.15
N GLY A 441 -14.30 -9.34 -5.04
CA GLY A 441 -15.55 -8.58 -4.99
C GLY A 441 -16.64 -9.32 -5.76
N ASN A 442 -17.18 -8.72 -6.83
CA ASN A 442 -18.27 -9.29 -7.60
C ASN A 442 -17.91 -10.66 -8.20
N ASN A 443 -18.68 -11.69 -7.85
CA ASN A 443 -18.54 -13.05 -8.35
C ASN A 443 -19.89 -13.80 -8.23
N PRO A 444 -20.04 -15.04 -8.75
CA PRO A 444 -21.32 -15.76 -8.70
C PRO A 444 -21.93 -15.95 -7.30
N GLN A 445 -21.13 -15.96 -6.23
CA GLN A 445 -21.56 -16.05 -4.84
C GLN A 445 -21.72 -14.66 -4.16
N CYS A 446 -21.29 -13.60 -4.84
CA CYS A 446 -21.37 -12.20 -4.42
C CYS A 446 -21.79 -11.31 -5.62
N PRO A 447 -23.09 -11.27 -5.97
CA PRO A 447 -23.56 -10.61 -7.20
C PRO A 447 -23.72 -9.08 -7.15
#